data_AF-A0A2V8X508-F1
#
_entry.id   AF-A0A2V8X508-F1
#
_cell.length_a   1.000
_cell.length_b   1.000
_cell.length_c   1.000
_cell.angle_alpha   90.00
_cell.angle_beta   90.00
_cell.angle_gamma   90.00
#
_symmetry.space_group_name_H-M   'P 1'
#
loop_
_entity.id
_entity.type
_entity.pdbx_description
1 polymer ?
#
loop_
_entity_poly.entity_id
_entity_poly.type
_entity_poly.pdbx_seq_one_letter_code
_entity_poly.pdbx_strand_id
1 'polypeptide(L)'
;MEVKSQKKRVQPRHATKGRFLGGELPLHQSRRKSRVFEGKVKNISDGGFCVIATRAPEKGGLLQGRLVFPRVPAQIPTLVQVRWAEKVPSGRHYRIGLQYVI
;
A
#
# COMPACT_ATOMS: atom_id res chain seq x y z
N MET A 1 4.26 29.29 25.65
CA MET A 1 3.29 28.88 24.61
C MET A 1 3.55 27.42 24.28
N GLU A 2 2.64 26.54 24.67
CA GLU A 2 2.78 25.09 24.50
C GLU A 2 2.41 24.70 23.07
N VAL A 3 3.39 24.29 22.27
CA VAL A 3 3.15 23.78 20.91
C VAL A 3 2.49 22.41 21.05
N LYS A 4 1.15 22.38 20.99
CA LYS A 4 0.41 21.12 20.89
C LYS A 4 0.88 20.39 19.65
N SER A 5 1.59 19.28 19.85
CA SER A 5 2.01 18.37 18.78
C SER A 5 0.78 17.92 18.01
N GLN A 6 0.53 18.52 16.84
CA GLN A 6 -0.53 18.08 15.95
C GLN A 6 -0.25 16.61 15.62
N LYS A 7 -1.22 15.74 15.91
CA LYS A 7 -1.15 14.34 15.48
C LYS A 7 -0.94 14.34 13.97
N LYS A 8 0.24 13.91 13.51
CA LYS A 8 0.62 13.85 12.09
C LYS A 8 -0.34 13.02 11.22
N ARG A 9 -1.29 12.29 11.83
CA ARG A 9 -2.24 11.41 11.16
C ARG A 9 -3.66 11.91 11.36
N VAL A 10 -4.31 12.22 10.24
CA VAL A 10 -5.70 12.71 10.17
C VAL A 10 -6.72 11.57 10.32
N GLN A 11 -6.44 10.40 9.73
CA GLN A 11 -7.39 9.28 9.71
C GLN A 11 -6.92 8.09 10.56
N PRO A 12 -7.78 7.50 11.41
CA PRO A 12 -7.44 6.33 12.21
C PRO A 12 -7.13 5.13 11.32
N ARG A 13 -6.29 4.21 11.82
CA ARG A 13 -5.98 2.96 11.10
C ARG A 13 -6.54 1.77 11.83
N HIS A 14 -7.18 0.89 11.08
CA HIS A 14 -7.78 -0.34 11.57
C HIS A 14 -6.91 -1.52 11.15
N ALA A 15 -6.53 -2.35 12.11
CA ALA A 15 -5.87 -3.61 11.80
C ALA A 15 -6.84 -4.51 11.03
N THR A 16 -6.37 -5.10 9.93
CA THR A 16 -7.20 -5.99 9.11
C THR A 16 -6.35 -7.07 8.47
N LYS A 17 -6.97 -8.20 8.17
CA LYS A 17 -6.35 -9.32 7.45
C LYS A 17 -6.87 -9.29 6.02
N GLY A 18 -6.02 -8.89 5.08
CA GLY A 18 -6.35 -8.85 3.66
C GLY A 18 -5.12 -8.99 2.79
N ARG A 19 -5.33 -8.97 1.48
CA ARG A 19 -4.27 -8.98 0.47
C ARG A 19 -4.51 -7.85 -0.52
N PHE A 20 -3.42 -7.30 -1.03
CA PHE A 20 -3.43 -6.47 -2.23
C PHE A 20 -2.74 -7.24 -3.35
N LEU A 21 -3.45 -7.38 -4.48
CA LEU A 21 -2.98 -8.06 -5.68
C LEU A 21 -3.00 -7.07 -6.82
N GLY A 22 -1.86 -6.73 -7.39
CA GLY A 22 -1.79 -5.70 -8.44
C GLY A 22 -0.49 -5.71 -9.20
N GLY A 23 -0.17 -4.58 -9.81
CA GLY A 23 1.09 -4.36 -10.50
C GLY A 23 1.42 -2.88 -10.57
N GLU A 24 2.70 -2.59 -10.80
CA GLU A 24 3.15 -1.23 -11.09
C GLU A 24 2.58 -0.77 -12.42
N LEU A 25 2.02 0.44 -12.43
CA LEU A 25 1.61 1.12 -13.64
C LEU A 25 2.82 1.79 -14.29
N PRO A 26 3.11 1.51 -15.56
CA PRO A 26 4.19 2.19 -16.26
C PRO A 26 3.80 3.66 -16.50
N LEU A 27 4.57 4.60 -15.95
CA LEU A 27 4.39 6.04 -16.19
C LEU A 27 4.80 6.45 -17.63
N HIS A 28 5.53 5.59 -18.34
CA HIS A 28 5.92 5.76 -19.74
C HIS A 28 5.70 4.46 -20.51
N GLN A 29 5.29 4.55 -21.79
CA GLN A 29 5.05 3.44 -22.72
C GLN A 29 6.31 2.60 -23.05
N SER A 30 7.34 2.60 -22.19
CA SER A 30 8.37 1.58 -22.24
C SER A 30 7.69 0.22 -21.99
N ARG A 31 7.98 -0.77 -22.85
CA ARG A 31 7.47 -2.15 -22.78
C ARG A 31 7.91 -2.93 -21.53
N ARG A 32 8.18 -2.28 -20.39
CA ARG A 32 8.40 -2.95 -19.12
C ARG A 32 7.11 -3.62 -18.71
N LYS A 33 7.08 -4.95 -18.81
CA LYS A 33 5.97 -5.78 -18.29
C LYS A 33 5.65 -5.33 -16.87
N SER A 34 4.38 -4.97 -16.63
CA SER A 34 3.89 -4.64 -15.29
C SER A 34 4.24 -5.79 -14.36
N ARG A 35 5.09 -5.53 -13.37
CA ARG A 35 5.54 -6.57 -12.45
C ARG A 35 4.41 -6.85 -11.47
N VAL A 36 3.94 -8.10 -11.42
CA VAL A 36 2.92 -8.55 -10.46
C VAL A 36 3.37 -8.30 -9.03
N PHE A 37 2.68 -7.46 -8.28
CA PHE A 37 2.92 -7.10 -6.90
C PHE A 37 1.86 -7.71 -6.00
N GLU A 38 2.28 -8.42 -4.95
CA GLU A 38 1.42 -8.95 -3.91
C GLU A 38 1.91 -8.52 -2.53
N GLY A 39 0.98 -8.13 -1.66
CA GLY A 39 1.29 -7.78 -0.28
C GLY A 39 0.16 -8.15 0.70
N LYS A 40 0.53 -8.60 1.90
CA LYS A 40 -0.40 -8.82 3.01
C LYS A 40 -0.75 -7.50 3.66
N VAL A 41 -2.02 -7.12 3.67
CA VAL A 41 -2.50 -5.90 4.33
C VAL A 41 -2.33 -6.07 5.85
N LYS A 42 -1.73 -5.06 6.49
CA LYS A 42 -1.57 -4.98 7.95
C LYS A 42 -2.59 -4.04 8.60
N ASN A 43 -2.87 -2.93 7.93
CA ASN A 43 -3.86 -1.97 8.37
C ASN A 43 -4.40 -1.16 7.19
N ILE A 44 -5.58 -0.57 7.39
CA ILE A 44 -6.30 0.26 6.42
C ILE A 44 -6.87 1.50 7.12
N SER A 45 -7.04 2.58 6.37
CA SER A 45 -7.72 3.84 6.71
C SER A 45 -8.36 4.38 5.43
N ASP A 46 -9.21 5.39 5.53
CA ASP A 46 -9.90 5.99 4.37
C ASP A 46 -8.96 6.58 3.31
N GLY A 47 -7.70 6.84 3.67
CA GLY A 47 -6.70 7.45 2.80
C GLY A 47 -5.65 6.47 2.30
N GLY A 48 -5.68 5.21 2.76
CA GLY A 48 -4.74 4.20 2.27
C GLY A 48 -4.50 3.07 3.26
N PHE A 49 -3.50 2.25 2.97
CA PHE A 49 -3.23 1.04 3.73
C PHE A 49 -1.74 0.72 3.79
N CYS A 50 -1.38 -0.18 4.70
CA CYS A 50 -0.01 -0.71 4.81
C CYS A 50 0.00 -2.18 4.41
N VAL A 51 1.00 -2.58 3.62
CA VAL A 51 1.25 -3.98 3.26
C VAL A 51 2.62 -4.45 3.74
N ILE A 52 2.74 -5.77 3.91
CA ILE A 52 4.01 -6.49 3.96
C ILE A 52 4.17 -7.27 2.66
N ALA A 53 5.29 -7.06 1.96
CA ALA A 53 5.60 -7.72 0.69
C ALA A 53 7.06 -8.16 0.64
N THR A 54 7.41 -9.07 -0.26
CA THR A 54 8.80 -9.55 -0.45
C THR A 54 9.67 -8.59 -1.24
N ARG A 55 9.06 -7.61 -1.93
CA ARG A 55 9.74 -6.57 -2.69
C ARG A 55 9.09 -5.21 -2.46
N ALA A 56 9.87 -4.15 -2.58
CA ALA A 56 9.39 -2.77 -2.50
C ALA A 56 9.35 -2.14 -3.90
N PRO A 57 8.19 -1.68 -4.38
CA PRO A 57 8.11 -0.78 -5.50
C PRO A 57 8.76 0.58 -5.17
N GLU A 58 9.05 1.36 -6.19
CA GLU A 58 9.66 2.68 -6.02
C GLU A 58 8.71 3.67 -5.31
N LYS A 59 9.28 4.54 -4.48
CA LYS A 59 8.52 5.64 -3.85
C LYS A 59 7.96 6.57 -4.92
N GLY A 60 6.68 6.94 -4.80
CA GLY A 60 5.97 7.74 -5.79
C GLY A 60 5.36 6.90 -6.92
N GLY A 61 5.76 5.63 -7.08
CA GLY A 61 5.20 4.73 -8.07
C GLY A 61 3.72 4.46 -7.84
N LEU A 62 2.98 4.25 -8.94
CA LEU A 62 1.57 3.90 -8.93
C LEU A 62 1.38 2.39 -9.04
N LEU A 63 0.50 1.84 -8.21
CA LEU A 63 0.07 0.46 -8.29
C LEU A 63 -1.42 0.41 -8.58
N GLN A 64 -1.81 -0.37 -9.58
CA GLN A 64 -3.21 -0.71 -9.83
C GLN A 64 -3.44 -2.17 -9.48
N GLY A 65 -4.54 -2.43 -8.77
CA GLY A 65 -4.85 -3.78 -8.34
C GLY A 65 -6.19 -3.89 -7.64
N ARG A 66 -6.30 -4.92 -6.80
CA ARG A 66 -7.49 -5.24 -6.03
C ARG A 66 -7.12 -5.52 -4.57
N LEU A 67 -7.89 -4.95 -3.65
CA LEU A 67 -7.92 -5.38 -2.25
C LEU A 67 -8.88 -6.56 -2.10
N VAL A 68 -8.42 -7.58 -1.39
CA VAL A 68 -9.18 -8.82 -1.13
C VAL A 68 -9.19 -9.07 0.37
N PHE A 69 -10.38 -9.18 0.95
CA PHE A 69 -10.56 -9.47 2.38
C PHE A 69 -11.32 -10.79 2.55
N PRO A 70 -10.90 -11.70 3.46
CA PRO A 70 -11.49 -13.02 3.60
C PRO A 70 -13.00 -13.06 3.90
N ARG A 71 -13.54 -12.00 4.52
CA ARG A 71 -14.96 -11.90 4.93
C ARG A 71 -15.77 -10.94 4.07
N VAL A 72 -15.19 -10.43 2.99
CA VAL A 72 -15.88 -9.53 2.06
C VAL A 72 -15.93 -10.23 0.71
N PRO A 73 -17.13 -10.57 0.19
CA PRO A 73 -17.26 -11.31 -1.06
C PRO A 73 -16.91 -10.46 -2.30
N ALA A 74 -16.63 -9.17 -2.12
CA ALA A 74 -16.17 -8.27 -3.16
C ALA A 74 -14.65 -8.10 -3.15
N GLN A 75 -14.05 -8.01 -4.34
CA GLN A 75 -12.71 -7.48 -4.52
C GLN A 75 -12.82 -6.00 -4.83
N ILE A 76 -12.10 -5.15 -4.09
CA ILE A 76 -12.18 -3.70 -4.24
C ILE A 76 -11.10 -3.26 -5.24
N PRO A 77 -11.44 -2.80 -6.45
CA PRO A 77 -10.46 -2.23 -7.37
C PRO A 77 -9.83 -1.00 -6.73
N THR A 78 -8.52 -0.83 -6.90
CA THR A 78 -7.80 0.24 -6.19
C THR A 78 -6.61 0.72 -7.00
N LEU A 79 -6.48 2.04 -7.11
CA LEU A 79 -5.28 2.73 -7.54
C LEU A 79 -4.61 3.37 -6.31
N VAL A 80 -3.32 3.14 -6.14
CA VAL A 80 -2.55 3.69 -5.01
C VAL A 80 -1.19 4.22 -5.43
N GLN A 81 -0.69 5.20 -4.67
CA GLN A 81 0.68 5.68 -4.75
C GLN A 81 1.52 5.15 -3.56
N VAL A 82 2.75 4.74 -3.84
CA VAL A 82 3.73 4.36 -2.82
C VAL A 82 4.25 5.60 -2.11
N ARG A 83 4.03 5.71 -0.80
CA ARG A 83 4.50 6.86 0.01
C ARG A 83 5.83 6.60 0.70
N TRP A 84 6.07 5.36 1.12
CA TRP A 84 7.31 4.92 1.75
C TRP A 84 7.41 3.39 1.69
N ALA A 85 8.64 2.89 1.74
CA ALA A 85 8.95 1.47 1.86
C ALA A 85 10.16 1.30 2.78
N GLU A 86 10.04 0.44 3.78
CA GLU A 86 11.06 0.18 4.80
C GLU A 86 11.33 -1.32 4.86
N LYS A 87 12.59 -1.72 4.91
CA LYS A 87 12.96 -3.12 5.10
C LYS A 87 12.69 -3.52 6.54
N VAL A 88 12.06 -4.67 6.76
CA VAL A 88 11.84 -5.19 8.11
C VAL A 88 13.17 -5.76 8.64
N PRO A 89 13.64 -5.38 9.84
CA PRO A 89 14.97 -5.74 10.35
C PRO A 89 15.27 -7.25 10.37
N SER A 90 14.25 -8.08 10.62
CA SER A 90 14.38 -9.51 10.83
C SER A 90 14.04 -10.37 9.60
N GLY A 91 13.90 -9.81 8.39
CA GLY A 91 13.50 -10.64 7.26
C GLY A 91 13.69 -10.06 5.86
N ARG A 92 13.34 -10.89 4.88
CA ARG A 92 13.34 -10.57 3.44
C ARG A 92 12.07 -9.81 3.00
N HIS A 93 11.45 -9.07 3.91
CA HIS A 93 10.19 -8.39 3.68
C HIS A 93 10.31 -6.88 3.85
N TYR A 94 9.43 -6.17 3.18
CA TYR A 94 9.27 -4.73 3.24
C TYR A 94 7.93 -4.38 3.84
N ARG A 95 7.91 -3.36 4.69
CA ARG A 95 6.70 -2.67 5.10
C ARG A 95 6.51 -1.47 4.17
N ILE A 96 5.35 -1.39 3.54
CA ILE A 96 5.10 -0.40 2.49
C ILE A 96 3.82 0.36 2.85
N GLY A 97 3.89 1.68 2.78
CA GLY A 97 2.75 2.58 2.94
C GLY A 97 2.20 3.01 1.59
N LEU A 98 0.91 2.74 1.38
CA LEU A 98 0.18 3.03 0.17
C LEU A 98 -0.92 4.06 0.47
N GLN A 99 -1.09 5.04 -0.41
CA GLN A 99 -2.14 6.05 -0.33
C GLN A 99 -3.07 5.89 -1.52
N TYR A 100 -4.39 5.97 -1.30
CA TYR A 100 -5.35 5.97 -2.41
C TYR A 100 -5.14 7.17 -3.32
N VAL A 101 -5.27 6.95 -4.62
CA VAL A 101 -5.38 8.02 -5.62
C VAL A 101 -6.85 8.10 -5.97
N ILE A 102 -7.53 9.10 -5.39
CA ILE A 102 -8.96 9.38 -5.49
C ILE A 102 -9.16 10.86 -5.76
#